data_AF-A0A7J6SUZ7-F1
#
_entry.id   AF-A0A7J6SUZ7-F1
#
_cell.length_a   1.000
_cell.length_b   1.000
_cell.length_c   1.000
_cell.angle_alpha   90.00
_cell.angle_beta   90.00
_cell.angle_gamma   90.00
#
_symmetry.space_group_name_H-M   'P 1'
#
loop_
_entity.id
_entity.type
_entity.pdbx_description
1 polymer ?
#
loop_
_entity_poly.entity_id
_entity_poly.type
_entity_poly.pdbx_seq_one_letter_code
_entity_poly.pdbx_strand_id
1 'polypeptide(L)' 'MKVAFEKSLNNDPKCAHYLSLYLDELLRKRLKDMTDTEFHSNVDQVISVFRYLIDKDVFESYYRSSLCRRLLNSK' A
#
# COMPACT_ATOMS: atom_id res chain seq x y z
N MET A 1 0.93 15.12 17.73
CA MET A 1 1.33 14.80 16.34
C MET A 1 0.71 13.48 15.86
N LYS A 2 0.95 12.33 16.52
CA LYS A 2 0.38 11.02 16.12
C LYS A 2 -1.15 11.01 15.97
N VAL A 3 -1.88 11.45 17.00
CA VAL A 3 -3.37 11.48 16.99
C VAL A 3 -3.93 12.38 15.88
N ALA A 4 -3.28 13.52 15.62
CA ALA A 4 -3.71 14.44 14.57
C ALA A 4 -3.50 13.83 13.18
N PHE A 5 -2.35 13.17 12.97
CA PHE A 5 -2.06 12.47 11.72
C PHE A 5 -3.05 11.33 11.47
N GLU A 6 -3.29 10.48 12.47
CA GLU A 6 -4.26 9.38 12.39
C GLU A 6 -5.67 9.90 12.08
N LYS A 7 -6.12 10.96 12.74
CA LYS A 7 -7.42 11.56 12.46
C LYS A 7 -7.51 12.12 11.03
N SER A 8 -6.48 12.85 10.59
CA SER A 8 -6.46 13.41 9.23
C SER A 8 -6.39 12.32 8.16
N LEU A 9 -5.63 11.26 8.39
CA LEU A 9 -5.48 10.14 7.45
C LEU A 9 -6.77 9.34 7.31
N ASN A 10 -7.50 9.13 8.40
CA ASN A 10 -8.77 8.37 8.38
C ASN A 10 -10.00 9.23 8.09
N ASN A 11 -9.84 10.53 7.81
CA ASN A 11 -10.96 11.38 7.36
C ASN A 11 -11.37 11.09 5.91
N ASP A 12 -10.46 10.58 5.08
CA ASP A 12 -10.76 10.17 3.71
C ASP A 12 -10.71 8.62 3.60
N PRO A 13 -11.86 7.94 3.40
CA PRO A 13 -11.89 6.49 3.26
C PRO A 13 -11.08 5.99 2.04
N LYS A 14 -10.73 6.88 1.10
CA LYS A 14 -9.88 6.53 -0.05
C LYS A 14 -8.42 6.35 0.34
N CYS A 15 -7.98 6.77 1.53
CA CYS A 15 -6.59 6.59 1.96
C CYS A 15 -6.16 5.11 1.95
N ALA A 16 -7.04 4.21 2.39
CA ALA A 16 -6.80 2.76 2.31
C ALA A 16 -6.60 2.29 0.85
N HIS A 17 -7.43 2.80 -0.06
CA HIS A 17 -7.31 2.51 -1.49
C HIS A 17 -5.99 3.04 -2.07
N TYR A 18 -5.63 4.30 -1.81
CA TYR A 18 -4.40 4.89 -2.32
C TYR A 18 -3.15 4.19 -1.81
N LEU A 19 -3.13 3.78 -0.53
CA LEU A 19 -2.01 3.02 0.01
C LEU A 19 -1.87 1.65 -0.68
N SER A 20 -2.99 0.97 -0.97
CA SER A 20 -2.98 -0.31 -1.68
C SER A 20 -2.49 -0.16 -3.14
N LEU A 21 -2.87 0.93 -3.81
CA LEU A 21 -2.43 1.26 -5.16
C LEU A 21 -0.92 1.53 -5.20
N TYR A 22 -0.43 2.32 -4.25
CA TYR A 22 0.99 2.63 -4.16
C TYR A 22 1.85 1.38 -3.91
N LEU A 23 1.40 0.48 -3.03
CA LEU A 23 2.08 -0.80 -2.82
C LEU A 23 2.06 -1.67 -4.09
N ASP A 24 0.96 -1.69 -4.83
CA ASP A 24 0.88 -2.39 -6.12
C ASP A 24 1.88 -1.84 -7.15
N GLU A 25 2.04 -0.52 -7.22
CA GLU A 25 3.03 0.14 -8.08
C GLU A 25 4.47 -0.20 -7.67
N LEU A 26 4.79 -0.19 -6.36
CA LEU A 26 6.11 -0.59 -5.87
C LEU A 26 6.46 -2.02 -6.29
N LEU A 27 5.51 -2.94 -6.17
CA LEU A 27 5.71 -4.34 -6.55
C LEU A 27 5.94 -4.49 -8.05
N ARG A 28 5.27 -3.70 -8.89
CA ARG A 28 5.52 -3.67 -10.35
C ARG A 28 6.86 -3.06 -10.69
N LYS A 29 7.27 -1.98 -10.02
CA LYS A 29 8.57 -1.32 -10.22
C LYS A 29 9.73 -2.21 -9.80
N ARG A 30 9.58 -3.00 -8.73
CA ARG A 30 10.57 -3.99 -8.28
C ARG A 30 10.91 -5.00 -9.37
N LEU A 31 9.91 -5.45 -10.13
CA LEU A 31 10.11 -6.41 -11.22
C LEU A 31 10.84 -5.82 -12.44
N LYS A 32 10.94 -4.49 -12.52
CA LYS A 32 11.63 -3.80 -13.62
C LYS A 32 13.03 -3.39 -13.17
N ASP A 33 13.12 -2.33 -12.35
CA ASP A 33 14.34 -1.53 -12.23
C ASP A 33 14.53 -0.93 -10.82
N MET A 34 14.18 -1.65 -9.75
CA MET A 34 14.36 -1.16 -8.37
C MET A 34 15.19 -2.14 -7.55
N THR A 35 16.15 -1.62 -6.78
CA THR A 35 17.01 -2.44 -5.94
C THR A 35 16.25 -3.01 -4.74
N ASP A 36 16.72 -4.13 -4.19
CA ASP A 36 16.10 -4.72 -3.00
C ASP A 36 16.12 -3.77 -1.81
N THR A 37 17.22 -3.03 -1.61
CA THR A 37 17.36 -2.05 -0.52
C THR A 37 16.32 -0.93 -0.62
N GLU A 38 16.12 -0.36 -1.81
CA GLU A 38 15.12 0.68 -2.02
C GLU A 38 13.71 0.13 -1.87
N PHE A 39 13.45 -1.07 -2.38
CA PHE A 39 12.16 -1.73 -2.23
C PHE A 39 11.81 -1.94 -0.75
N HIS A 40 12.74 -2.49 0.03
CA HIS A 40 12.53 -2.72 1.47
C HIS A 40 12.25 -1.40 2.22
N SER A 41 13.04 -0.35 1.94
CA SER A 41 12.83 0.97 2.54
C SER A 41 11.44 1.55 2.22
N ASN A 42 10.99 1.43 0.97
CA ASN A 42 9.66 1.89 0.56
C ASN A 42 8.53 1.07 1.22
N VAL A 43 8.71 -0.25 1.33
CA VAL A 43 7.73 -1.12 2.02
C VAL A 43 7.65 -0.78 3.51
N ASP A 44 8.78 -0.49 4.17
CA ASP A 44 8.78 -0.07 5.58
C ASP A 44 8.01 1.24 5.80
N GLN A 45 8.08 2.17 4.85
CA GLN A 45 7.27 3.39 4.87
C GLN A 45 5.78 3.08 4.69
N VAL A 46 5.43 2.19 3.76
CA VAL A 46 4.04 1.72 3.59
C VAL A 46 3.51 1.09 4.87
N ILE A 47 4.29 0.20 5.51
CA ILE A 47 3.92 -0.43 6.78
C ILE A 47 3.74 0.63 7.87
N SER A 48 4.61 1.64 7.91
CA SER A 48 4.51 2.73 8.87
C SER A 48 3.21 3.52 8.73
N VAL A 49 2.75 3.79 7.50
CA VAL A 49 1.45 4.43 7.25
C VAL A 49 0.28 3.49 7.54
N PHE A 50 0.38 2.22 7.12
CA PHE A 50 -0.66 1.20 7.32
C PHE A 50 -1.01 1.01 8.81
N ARG A 51 -0.04 1.17 9.72
CA ARG A 51 -0.29 1.10 11.17
C ARG A 51 -1.30 2.12 11.68
N TYR A 52 -1.47 3.25 10.99
CA TYR A 52 -2.41 4.30 11.36
C TYR A 52 -3.76 4.22 10.61
N LEU A 53 -3.93 3.26 9.69
CA LEU A 53 -5.23 3.03 9.04
C LEU A 53 -6.20 2.33 10.00
N ILE A 54 -7.42 2.84 10.05
CA ILE A 54 -8.55 2.20 10.74
C ILE A 54 -9.17 1.12 9.83
N ASP A 55 -9.44 1.47 8.56
CA ASP A 55 -10.13 0.61 7.58
C ASP A 55 -9.17 -0.39 6.90
N LYS A 56 -8.58 -1.30 7.70
CA LYS A 56 -7.60 -2.29 7.23
C LYS A 56 -8.20 -3.35 6.31
N ASP A 57 -9.46 -3.70 6.52
CA ASP A 57 -10.25 -4.61 5.69
C ASP A 57 -10.48 -4.03 4.28
N VAL A 58 -10.74 -2.73 4.18
CA VAL A 58 -10.83 -2.02 2.90
C VAL A 58 -9.51 -2.07 2.16
N PHE A 59 -8.39 -1.79 2.85
CA PHE A 59 -7.04 -1.94 2.27
C PHE A 59 -6.81 -3.38 1.77
N GLU A 60 -7.13 -4.39 2.58
CA GLU A 60 -6.94 -5.80 2.24
C GLU A 60 -7.73 -6.19 0.99
N SER A 61 -8.99 -5.75 0.89
CA SER A 61 -9.85 -6.01 -0.27
C SER A 61 -9.24 -5.48 -1.57
N TYR A 62 -8.75 -4.24 -1.55
CA TYR A 62 -8.08 -3.65 -2.71
C TYR A 62 -6.75 -4.32 -3.03
N TYR A 63 -5.93 -4.57 -2.01
CA TYR A 63 -4.64 -5.25 -2.17
C TYR A 63 -4.82 -6.64 -2.78
N ARG A 64 -5.75 -7.45 -2.27
CA ARG A 64 -6.07 -8.78 -2.78
C ARG A 64 -6.54 -8.71 -4.23
N SER A 65 -7.43 -7.78 -4.55
CA SER A 65 -7.95 -7.60 -5.91
C SER A 65 -6.83 -7.28 -6.92
N SER A 66 -5.90 -6.39 -6.53
CA SER A 66 -4.75 -6.02 -7.37
C SER A 66 -3.73 -7.15 -7.48
N LEU A 67 -3.44 -7.86 -6.39
CA LEU A 67 -2.60 -9.05 -6.38
C LEU A 67 -3.15 -10.14 -7.32
N CYS A 68 -4.44 -10.46 -7.24
CA CYS A 68 -5.08 -11.42 -8.13
C CYS A 68 -4.91 -11.02 -9.60
N ARG A 69 -5.15 -9.75 -9.94
CA ARG A 69 -4.94 -9.25 -11.30
C ARG A 69 -3.49 -9.42 -11.77
N ARG A 70 -2.50 -9.11 -10.93
CA ARG A 70 -1.09 -9.30 -11.28
C ARG A 70 -0.77 -10.78 -11.54
N LEU A 71 -1.21 -11.67 -10.66
CA LEU A 71 -0.93 -13.10 -10.80
C LEU A 71 -1.59 -13.71 -12.04
N LEU A 72 -2.82 -13.28 -12.37
CA LEU A 72 -3.55 -13.77 -13.54
C LEU A 72 -3.07 -13.16 -14.86
N ASN A 73 -2.61 -11.91 -14.85
CA ASN A 73 -2.13 -11.21 -16.03
C ASN A 73 -0.63 -11.43 -16.29
N SER A 74 0.09 -12.08 -15.38
CA SER A 74 1.47 -12.52 -15.56
C SER A 74 1.51 -13.77 -16.45
N LYS A 75 1.19 -13.60 -17.74
CA LYS A 75 1.55 -14.56 -18.79
C LYS A 75 2.96 -14.29 -19.29
#